data_AF-A0A2E0UX87-F1
#
_entry.id   AF-A0A2E0UX87-F1
#
_cell.length_a   1.000
_cell.length_b   1.000
_cell.length_c   1.000
_cell.angle_alpha   90.00
_cell.angle_beta   90.00
_cell.angle_gamma   90.00
#
_symmetry.space_group_name_H-M   'P 1'
#
loop_
_entity.id
_entity.type
_entity.pdbx_description
1 polymer ?
#
loop_
_entity_poly.entity_id
_entity_poly.type
_entity_poly.pdbx_seq_one_letter_code
_entity_poly.pdbx_strand_id
1 'polypeptide(L)'
;MFLKLIGSVIKTAVILAICSSILFIAYKGNQPMQVPQAPKGMTYFDFIADRIDAAKTVEPSRCGWGMMLSLVALGPIYSFVYTEVGIHPDGFLARGTSSDPDIPKDVAGAKWYEVPGIWWNTVERLSWTMVGKPAAYGCKFRQVRVQIYPDP
;
A
#
# COMPACT_ATOMS: atom_id res chain seq x y z
N MET A 1 23.04 -11.05 -34.37
CA MET A 1 23.04 -12.00 -33.23
C MET A 1 23.08 -11.26 -31.89
N PHE A 2 24.03 -10.33 -31.68
CA PHE A 2 24.13 -9.50 -30.47
C PHE A 2 22.87 -8.70 -30.10
N LEU A 3 22.25 -7.98 -31.03
CA LEU A 3 21.02 -7.21 -30.76
C LEU A 3 19.82 -8.09 -30.34
N LYS A 4 19.73 -9.31 -30.90
CA LYS A 4 18.71 -10.30 -30.50
C LYS A 4 18.97 -10.86 -29.11
N LEU A 5 20.25 -11.06 -28.76
CA LEU A 5 20.66 -11.50 -27.43
C LEU A 5 20.35 -10.42 -26.38
N ILE A 6 20.72 -9.16 -26.65
CA ILE A 6 20.43 -8.01 -25.78
C ILE A 6 18.92 -7.87 -25.56
N GLY A 7 18.13 -7.90 -26.65
CA GLY A 7 16.67 -7.83 -26.54
C GLY A 7 16.06 -8.98 -25.75
N SER A 8 16.58 -10.20 -25.90
CA SER A 8 16.14 -11.37 -25.14
C SER A 8 16.48 -11.25 -23.65
N VAL A 9 17.67 -10.74 -23.32
CA VAL A 9 18.08 -10.49 -21.92
C VAL A 9 17.21 -9.42 -21.27
N ILE A 10 16.99 -8.28 -21.94
CA ILE A 10 16.14 -7.20 -21.42
C ILE A 10 14.71 -7.71 -21.19
N LYS A 11 14.13 -8.42 -22.17
CA LYS A 11 12.79 -9.01 -22.03
C LYS A 11 12.71 -9.95 -20.84
N THR A 12 13.70 -10.82 -20.68
CA THR A 12 13.74 -11.80 -19.58
C THR A 12 13.88 -11.08 -18.23
N ALA A 13 14.75 -10.07 -18.13
CA ALA A 13 14.95 -9.28 -16.92
C ALA A 13 13.66 -8.54 -16.51
N VAL A 14 12.95 -7.93 -17.47
CA VAL A 14 11.67 -7.26 -17.22
C VAL A 14 10.61 -8.25 -16.73
N ILE A 15 10.50 -9.42 -17.35
CA ILE A 15 9.55 -10.47 -16.92
C ILE A 15 9.87 -10.91 -15.48
N LEU A 16 11.14 -11.18 -15.17
CA LEU A 16 11.55 -11.58 -13.83
C LEU A 16 11.30 -10.48 -12.79
N ALA A 17 11.50 -9.21 -13.13
CA ALA A 17 11.21 -8.08 -12.26
C ALA A 17 9.71 -7.98 -11.95
N ILE A 18 8.84 -8.18 -12.94
CA ILE A 18 7.39 -8.18 -12.75
C ILE A 18 6.96 -9.38 -11.88
N CYS A 19 7.43 -10.59 -12.21
CA CYS A 19 7.08 -11.79 -11.46
C CYS A 19 7.53 -11.71 -10.00
N SER A 20 8.76 -11.24 -9.74
CA SER A 20 9.27 -11.06 -8.37
C SER A 20 8.48 -10.02 -7.59
N SER A 21 8.08 -8.91 -8.23
CA SER A 21 7.24 -7.88 -7.60
C SER A 21 5.86 -8.42 -7.23
N ILE A 22 5.22 -9.19 -8.12
CA ILE A 22 3.93 -9.83 -7.84
C ILE A 22 4.06 -10.83 -6.68
N LEU A 23 5.10 -11.67 -6.70
CA LEU A 23 5.35 -12.63 -5.61
C LEU A 23 5.59 -11.92 -4.27
N PHE A 24 6.34 -10.81 -4.28
CA PHE A 24 6.57 -10.00 -3.08
C PHE A 24 5.26 -9.43 -2.51
N ILE A 25 4.42 -8.83 -3.37
CA ILE A 25 3.11 -8.29 -2.97
C ILE A 25 2.19 -9.41 -2.47
N ALA A 26 2.17 -10.57 -3.13
CA ALA A 26 1.37 -11.70 -2.69
C ALA A 26 1.85 -12.23 -1.33
N TYR A 27 3.16 -12.37 -1.14
CA TYR A 27 3.74 -12.81 0.12
C TYR A 27 3.43 -11.82 1.25
N LYS A 28 3.72 -10.53 1.06
CA LYS A 28 3.48 -9.49 2.06
C LYS A 28 1.98 -9.25 2.31
N GLY A 29 1.16 -9.34 1.27
CA GLY A 29 -0.28 -9.16 1.33
C GLY A 29 -1.02 -10.20 2.19
N ASN A 30 -0.44 -11.40 2.32
CA ASN A 30 -0.94 -12.48 3.17
C ASN A 30 -0.30 -12.49 4.58
N GLN A 31 0.62 -11.57 4.88
CA GLN A 31 1.12 -11.41 6.24
C GLN A 31 0.23 -10.46 7.05
N PRO A 32 0.24 -10.56 8.39
CA PRO A 32 -0.41 -9.57 9.24
C PRO A 32 0.09 -8.16 8.92
N MET A 33 -0.84 -7.22 8.78
CA MET A 33 -0.51 -5.82 8.53
C MET A 33 0.32 -5.24 9.69
N GLN A 34 1.20 -4.31 9.35
CA GLN A 34 2.08 -3.62 10.32
C GLN A 34 1.46 -2.32 10.85
N VAL A 35 0.22 -2.03 10.48
CA VAL A 35 -0.51 -0.85 10.94
C VAL A 35 -0.99 -1.07 12.38
N PRO A 36 -0.56 -0.26 13.37
CA PRO A 36 -0.87 -0.51 14.78
C PRO A 36 -2.37 -0.50 15.12
N GLN A 37 -3.18 0.20 14.32
CA GLN A 37 -4.63 0.29 14.51
C GLN A 37 -5.41 -0.82 13.79
N ALA A 38 -4.76 -1.61 12.93
CA ALA A 38 -5.41 -2.72 12.26
C ALA A 38 -5.71 -3.85 13.27
N PRO A 39 -6.81 -4.61 13.09
CA PRO A 39 -7.08 -5.78 13.91
C PRO A 39 -5.90 -6.76 13.90
N LYS A 40 -5.58 -7.34 15.07
CA LYS A 40 -4.49 -8.30 15.18
C LYS A 40 -4.69 -9.47 14.22
N GLY A 41 -3.64 -9.79 13.46
CA GLY A 41 -3.65 -10.91 12.51
C GLY A 41 -4.36 -10.62 11.18
N MET A 42 -5.00 -9.46 11.01
CA MET A 42 -5.62 -9.10 9.73
C MET A 42 -4.54 -8.92 8.66
N THR A 43 -4.69 -9.63 7.54
CA THR A 43 -3.82 -9.46 6.37
C THR A 43 -4.26 -8.26 5.54
N TYR A 44 -3.37 -7.74 4.68
CA TYR A 44 -3.73 -6.64 3.78
C TYR A 44 -4.85 -7.04 2.82
N PHE A 45 -4.88 -8.29 2.36
CA PHE A 45 -5.95 -8.76 1.47
C PHE A 45 -7.28 -8.92 2.20
N ASP A 46 -7.30 -9.38 3.45
CA ASP A 46 -8.52 -9.39 4.27
C ASP A 46 -9.05 -7.97 4.47
N PHE A 47 -8.14 -7.03 4.77
CA PHE A 47 -8.47 -5.62 4.91
C PHE A 47 -9.12 -5.07 3.64
N ILE A 48 -8.48 -5.21 2.48
CA ILE A 48 -9.03 -4.70 1.21
C ILE A 48 -10.37 -5.37 0.86
N ALA A 49 -10.51 -6.68 1.08
CA ALA A 49 -11.78 -7.37 0.87
C ALA A 49 -12.89 -6.79 1.76
N ASP A 50 -12.61 -6.57 3.04
CA ASP A 50 -13.54 -5.94 3.98
C ASP A 50 -13.90 -4.49 3.58
N ARG A 51 -12.94 -3.74 3.03
CA ARG A 51 -13.16 -2.37 2.55
C ARG A 51 -13.98 -2.31 1.26
N ILE A 52 -13.78 -3.26 0.34
CA ILE A 52 -14.62 -3.40 -0.85
C ILE A 52 -16.07 -3.72 -0.47
N ASP A 53 -16.27 -4.61 0.51
CA ASP A 53 -17.61 -4.89 1.05
C ASP A 53 -18.23 -3.64 1.69
N ALA A 54 -17.48 -2.94 2.55
CA ALA A 54 -17.94 -1.68 3.15
C ALA A 54 -18.33 -0.63 2.10
N ALA A 55 -17.55 -0.48 1.03
CA ALA A 55 -17.81 0.45 -0.08
C ALA A 55 -19.13 0.16 -0.83
N LYS A 56 -19.57 -1.10 -0.87
CA LYS A 56 -20.86 -1.47 -1.48
C LYS A 56 -22.05 -1.13 -0.59
N THR A 57 -21.85 -1.15 0.73
CA THR A 57 -22.90 -0.96 1.74
C THR A 57 -23.09 0.49 2.20
N VAL A 58 -22.10 1.36 1.95
CA VAL A 58 -22.20 2.78 2.33
C VAL A 58 -23.17 3.53 1.41
N GLU A 59 -24.04 4.36 1.98
CA GLU A 59 -24.93 5.23 1.21
C GLU A 59 -24.38 6.66 1.14
N PRO A 60 -24.29 7.26 -0.07
CA PRO A 60 -24.51 6.65 -1.39
C PRO A 60 -23.32 5.75 -1.81
N SER A 61 -23.58 4.65 -2.50
CA SER A 61 -22.53 3.67 -2.89
C SER A 61 -21.44 4.26 -3.79
N ARG A 62 -21.77 5.28 -4.59
CA ARG A 62 -20.80 6.02 -5.44
C ARG A 62 -19.69 6.66 -4.62
N CYS A 63 -19.99 7.07 -3.40
CA CYS A 63 -19.02 7.64 -2.48
C CYS A 63 -18.00 6.59 -2.04
N GLY A 64 -18.45 5.38 -1.69
CA GLY A 64 -17.58 4.28 -1.31
C GLY A 64 -16.66 3.82 -2.44
N TRP A 65 -17.24 3.62 -3.63
CA TRP A 65 -16.46 3.28 -4.82
C TRP A 65 -15.50 4.40 -5.23
N GLY A 66 -15.89 5.67 -5.08
CA GLY A 66 -15.02 6.81 -5.33
C GLY A 66 -13.73 6.74 -4.48
N MET A 67 -13.86 6.46 -3.19
CA MET A 67 -12.69 6.32 -2.30
C MET A 67 -11.81 5.13 -2.67
N MET A 68 -12.40 3.97 -3.00
CA MET A 68 -11.64 2.80 -3.44
C MET A 68 -10.89 3.07 -4.75
N LEU A 69 -11.52 3.76 -5.71
CA LEU A 69 -10.87 4.15 -6.97
C LEU A 69 -9.74 5.17 -6.73
N SER A 70 -9.95 6.12 -5.82
CA SER A 70 -8.88 7.03 -5.40
C SER A 70 -7.69 6.27 -4.82
N LEU A 71 -7.92 5.24 -4.00
CA LEU A 71 -6.84 4.41 -3.47
C LEU A 71 -6.08 3.67 -4.59
N VAL A 72 -6.79 3.10 -5.56
CA VAL A 72 -6.15 2.39 -6.69
C VAL A 72 -5.34 3.35 -7.57
N ALA A 73 -5.85 4.56 -7.82
CA ALA A 73 -5.20 5.54 -8.67
C ALA A 73 -4.01 6.24 -7.97
N LEU A 74 -4.20 6.64 -6.71
CA LEU A 74 -3.24 7.47 -5.97
C LEU A 74 -2.32 6.65 -5.08
N GLY A 75 -2.77 5.52 -4.54
CA GLY A 75 -2.00 4.67 -3.63
C GLY A 75 -0.61 4.29 -4.18
N PRO A 76 -0.48 3.81 -5.43
CA PRO A 76 0.83 3.51 -6.01
C PRO A 76 1.75 4.73 -6.07
N ILE A 77 1.22 5.89 -6.47
CA ILE A 77 2.01 7.13 -6.63
C ILE A 77 2.45 7.65 -5.26
N TYR A 78 1.52 7.80 -4.32
CA TYR A 78 1.79 8.29 -2.98
C TYR A 78 2.73 7.34 -2.22
N SER A 79 2.54 6.02 -2.34
CA SER A 79 3.44 5.05 -1.69
C SER A 79 4.89 5.18 -2.15
N PHE A 80 5.11 5.44 -3.44
CA PHE A 80 6.44 5.68 -3.98
C PHE A 80 7.01 7.01 -3.47
N VAL A 81 6.26 8.11 -3.63
CA VAL A 81 6.72 9.44 -3.23
C VAL A 81 7.02 9.48 -1.72
N TYR A 82 6.14 8.95 -0.89
CA TYR A 82 6.32 8.96 0.57
C TYR A 82 7.51 8.10 0.99
N THR A 83 7.71 6.94 0.35
CA THR A 83 8.89 6.12 0.61
C THR A 83 10.17 6.84 0.23
N GLU A 84 10.21 7.48 -0.95
CA GLU A 84 11.36 8.24 -1.43
C GLU A 84 11.69 9.43 -0.51
N VAL A 85 10.67 10.17 -0.06
CA VAL A 85 10.82 11.28 0.89
C VAL A 85 11.34 10.78 2.24
N GLY A 86 10.89 9.63 2.72
CA GLY A 86 11.37 9.07 3.99
C GLY A 86 12.83 8.62 3.95
N ILE A 87 13.26 7.99 2.85
CA ILE A 87 14.65 7.50 2.71
C ILE A 87 15.62 8.62 2.33
N HIS A 88 15.14 9.65 1.61
CA HIS A 88 15.92 10.83 1.21
C HIS A 88 15.23 12.13 1.70
N PRO A 89 15.27 12.42 3.02
CA PRO A 89 14.56 13.55 3.61
C PRO A 89 15.07 14.93 3.16
N ASP A 90 16.30 15.03 2.65
CA ASP A 90 16.88 16.26 2.09
C ASP A 90 16.76 16.35 0.55
N GLY A 91 16.13 15.34 -0.06
CA GLY A 91 16.02 15.16 -1.51
C GLY A 91 15.05 16.15 -2.20
N PHE A 92 15.04 16.13 -3.53
CA PHE A 92 14.21 17.04 -4.33
C PHE A 92 12.71 16.89 -4.03
N LEU A 93 12.21 15.65 -3.94
CA LEU A 93 10.80 15.41 -3.62
C LEU A 93 10.43 15.86 -2.21
N ALA A 94 11.34 15.74 -1.24
CA ALA A 94 11.08 16.13 0.14
C ALA A 94 10.82 17.64 0.27
N ARG A 95 11.50 18.47 -0.53
CA ARG A 95 11.31 19.94 -0.54
C ARG A 95 9.93 20.38 -1.00
N GLY A 96 9.29 19.60 -1.88
CA GLY A 96 7.96 19.89 -2.41
C GLY A 96 6.83 19.14 -1.69
N THR A 97 7.16 18.24 -0.76
CA THR A 97 6.19 17.39 -0.08
C THR A 97 5.86 17.98 1.29
N SER A 98 4.58 18.19 1.57
CA SER A 98 4.13 18.61 2.90
C SER A 98 4.32 17.49 3.92
N SER A 99 4.51 17.84 5.19
CA SER A 99 4.59 16.83 6.25
C SER A 99 3.26 16.06 6.35
N ASP A 100 3.34 14.75 6.21
CA ASP A 100 2.20 13.83 6.31
C ASP A 100 2.55 12.68 7.29
N PRO A 101 1.64 12.28 8.18
CA PRO A 101 1.89 11.20 9.15
C PRO A 101 2.18 9.84 8.52
N ASP A 102 1.76 9.59 7.27
CA ASP A 102 1.99 8.34 6.56
C ASP A 102 3.38 8.27 5.89
N ILE A 103 4.14 9.37 5.86
CA ILE A 103 5.54 9.36 5.43
C ILE A 103 6.37 8.57 6.47
N PRO A 104 7.12 7.53 6.06
CA PRO A 104 7.90 6.73 6.98
C PRO A 104 9.01 7.56 7.64
N LYS A 105 9.15 7.39 8.96
CA LYS A 105 10.13 8.08 9.80
C LYS A 105 11.27 7.14 10.16
N ASP A 106 12.42 7.71 10.50
CA ASP A 106 13.60 6.96 10.97
C ASP A 106 14.14 5.93 9.96
N VAL A 107 13.93 6.19 8.67
CA VAL A 107 14.38 5.34 7.54
C VAL A 107 15.36 6.05 6.60
N ALA A 108 15.90 7.20 7.01
CA ALA A 108 16.84 7.97 6.19
C ALA A 108 18.09 7.14 5.86
N GLY A 109 18.49 7.11 4.59
CA GLY A 109 19.64 6.33 4.12
C GLY A 109 19.42 4.82 4.14
N ALA A 110 18.16 4.36 4.12
CA ALA A 110 17.83 2.94 4.03
C ALA A 110 18.58 2.24 2.88
N LYS A 111 19.04 1.02 3.15
CA LYS A 111 19.73 0.22 2.15
C LYS A 111 18.73 -0.29 1.11
N TRP A 112 19.20 -0.54 -0.11
CA TRP A 112 18.36 -0.95 -1.24
C TRP A 112 17.44 -2.15 -0.94
N TYR A 113 17.89 -3.09 -0.09
CA TYR A 113 17.13 -4.30 0.27
C TYR A 113 16.08 -4.05 1.38
N GLU A 114 16.14 -2.92 2.08
CA GLU A 114 15.18 -2.50 3.10
C GLU A 114 13.99 -1.75 2.46
N VAL A 115 14.26 -1.08 1.32
CA VAL A 115 13.28 -0.26 0.58
C VAL A 115 11.98 -1.00 0.27
N PRO A 116 11.97 -2.25 -0.23
CA PRO A 116 10.71 -2.96 -0.49
C PRO A 116 9.82 -3.12 0.75
N GLY A 117 10.44 -3.35 1.92
CA GLY A 117 9.73 -3.47 3.20
C GLY A 117 9.16 -2.15 3.67
N ILE A 118 9.93 -1.07 3.54
CA ILE A 118 9.49 0.31 3.86
C ILE A 118 8.33 0.68 2.95
N TRP A 119 8.47 0.49 1.63
CA TRP A 119 7.43 0.74 0.65
C TRP A 119 6.14 0.00 0.96
N TRP A 120 6.23 -1.30 1.28
CA TRP A 120 5.05 -2.08 1.64
C TRP A 120 4.33 -1.54 2.88
N ASN A 121 5.09 -1.17 3.92
CA ASN A 121 4.49 -0.57 5.12
C ASN A 121 3.82 0.78 4.81
N THR A 122 4.40 1.59 3.92
CA THR A 122 3.79 2.82 3.41
C THR A 122 2.46 2.53 2.67
N VAL A 123 2.41 1.48 1.84
CA VAL A 123 1.17 1.04 1.17
C VAL A 123 0.09 0.68 2.20
N GLU A 124 0.42 -0.10 3.22
CA GLU A 124 -0.53 -0.49 4.26
C GLU A 124 -1.06 0.73 5.03
N ARG A 125 -0.17 1.65 5.44
CA ARG A 125 -0.54 2.87 6.16
C ARG A 125 -1.42 3.80 5.34
N LEU A 126 -1.04 4.09 4.09
CA LEU A 126 -1.85 4.93 3.19
C LEU A 126 -3.23 4.32 2.97
N SER A 127 -3.28 3.01 2.72
CA SER A 127 -4.56 2.30 2.53
C SER A 127 -5.42 2.37 3.79
N TRP A 128 -4.81 2.21 4.96
CA TRP A 128 -5.51 2.37 6.24
C TRP A 128 -6.03 3.78 6.44
N THR A 129 -5.23 4.80 6.20
CA THR A 129 -5.64 6.21 6.34
C THR A 129 -6.79 6.54 5.38
N MET A 130 -6.74 6.07 4.13
CA MET A 130 -7.76 6.38 3.13
C MET A 130 -9.08 5.64 3.39
N VAL A 131 -9.07 4.33 3.66
CA VAL A 131 -10.31 3.52 3.69
C VAL A 131 -10.54 2.73 4.97
N GLY A 132 -9.54 2.64 5.85
CA GLY A 132 -9.62 1.94 7.14
C GLY A 132 -10.04 2.83 8.29
N LYS A 133 -9.50 4.05 8.38
CA LYS A 133 -9.74 4.99 9.47
C LYS A 133 -11.17 5.53 9.38
N PRO A 134 -11.93 5.54 10.49
CA PRO A 134 -13.26 6.17 10.51
C PRO A 134 -13.15 7.66 10.14
N ALA A 135 -13.83 8.05 9.06
CA ALA A 135 -13.86 9.43 8.63
C ALA A 135 -14.86 10.24 9.47
N ALA A 136 -14.41 11.38 10.02
CA ALA A 136 -15.30 12.31 10.72
C ALA A 136 -16.32 12.96 9.76
N TYR A 137 -15.88 13.22 8.53
CA TYR A 137 -16.64 13.88 7.46
C TYR A 137 -16.53 13.08 6.15
N GLY A 138 -17.52 13.20 5.27
CA GLY A 138 -17.55 12.47 3.99
C GLY A 138 -18.08 11.04 4.11
N CYS A 139 -17.51 10.12 3.33
CA CYS A 139 -17.97 8.72 3.28
C CYS A 139 -17.67 7.97 4.58
N LYS A 140 -18.72 7.56 5.28
CA LYS A 140 -18.57 6.79 6.52
C LYS A 140 -18.65 5.31 6.22
N PHE A 141 -17.50 4.70 5.96
CA PHE A 141 -17.41 3.25 5.89
C PHE A 141 -17.75 2.68 7.26
N ARG A 142 -18.38 1.51 7.27
CA ARG A 142 -18.51 0.73 8.51
C ARG A 142 -17.11 0.44 9.09
N GLN A 143 -17.06 0.24 10.40
CA GLN A 143 -15.85 -0.18 11.09
C GLN A 143 -15.24 -1.43 10.44
N VAL A 144 -13.91 -1.53 10.49
CA VAL A 144 -13.18 -2.72 10.02
C VAL A 144 -13.62 -3.90 10.88
N ARG A 145 -14.07 -4.97 10.22
CA ARG A 145 -14.47 -6.19 10.96
C ARG A 145 -13.22 -6.82 11.55
N VAL A 146 -13.25 -7.06 12.85
CA VAL A 146 -12.29 -7.96 13.49
C VAL A 146 -12.69 -9.37 13.06
N GLN A 147 -11.84 -10.08 12.31
CA GLN A 147 -12.01 -11.51 12.15
C GLN A 147 -11.78 -12.14 13.53
N ILE A 148 -12.85 -12.38 14.27
CA ILE A 148 -12.84 -13.31 15.39
C ILE A 148 -12.79 -14.68 14.71
N TYR A 149 -11.60 -15.27 14.62
CA TYR A 149 -11.53 -16.70 14.35
C TYR A 149 -12.26 -17.38 15.52
N PRO A 150 -13.31 -18.19 15.28
CA PRO A 150 -13.71 -19.12 16.32
C PRO A 150 -12.54 -20.08 16.49
N ASP A 151 -11.94 -20.13 17.68
CA ASP A 151 -10.99 -21.19 18.02
C ASP A 151 -11.60 -22.56 17.64
N PRO A 152 -10.82 -23.50 17.08
CA PRO A 152 -11.30 -24.82 16.70
C PRO A 152 -11.82 -25.64 17.89
#